data_AF-A0A6C1KY85-F1
#
_entry.id   AF-A0A6C1KY85-F1
#
_cell.length_a   1.000
_cell.length_b   1.000
_cell.length_c   1.000
_cell.angle_alpha   90.00
_cell.angle_beta   90.00
_cell.angle_gamma   90.00
#
_symmetry.space_group_name_H-M   'P 1'
#
loop_
_entity.id
_entity.type
_entity.pdbx_description
1 polymer ?
#
loop_
_entity_poly.entity_id
_entity_poly.type
_entity_poly.pdbx_seq_one_letter_code
_entity_poly.pdbx_strand_id
1 'polypeptide(L)'
;MPKLKLSEILDDKPVKVTVELPAKLHRDLVAYAQVLGGETGNPITDPVRLIAPMLERFIATDRVFAKARQAPHPDPARGMTSGVLKSEPSIEQG
;
A
#
# COMPACT_ATOMS: atom_id res chain seq x y z
N MET A 1 25.22 -15.11 -12.23
CA MET A 1 25.25 -14.01 -11.23
C MET A 1 23.86 -13.37 -11.20
N PRO A 2 23.08 -13.54 -10.13
CA PRO A 2 21.72 -13.02 -10.05
C PRO A 2 21.77 -11.49 -9.99
N LYS A 3 21.15 -10.85 -10.98
CA LYS A 3 20.99 -9.40 -11.08
C LYS A 3 20.01 -8.98 -9.98
N LEU A 4 20.55 -8.57 -8.83
CA LEU A 4 19.80 -7.90 -7.77
C LEU A 4 19.21 -6.63 -8.39
N LYS A 5 17.96 -6.72 -8.83
CA LYS A 5 17.15 -5.55 -9.13
C LYS A 5 16.89 -4.90 -7.78
N LEU A 6 17.70 -3.90 -7.45
CA LEU A 6 17.36 -2.87 -6.47
C LEU A 6 16.12 -2.15 -7.03
N SER A 7 14.97 -2.82 -6.98
CA SER A 7 13.68 -2.19 -7.24
C SER A 7 13.57 -1.07 -6.24
N GLU A 8 13.56 0.16 -6.77
CA GLU A 8 13.21 1.43 -6.14
C GLU A 8 13.45 1.44 -4.63
N ILE A 9 14.57 2.05 -4.22
CA ILE A 9 14.67 2.64 -2.88
C ILE A 9 13.41 3.51 -2.77
N LEU A 10 12.40 3.05 -2.01
CA LEU A 10 11.21 3.85 -1.74
C LEU A 10 11.74 5.19 -1.25
N ASP A 11 11.33 6.28 -1.90
CA ASP A 11 11.65 7.62 -1.43
C ASP A 11 10.98 7.77 -0.06
N ASP A 12 11.72 7.43 1.00
CA ASP A 12 11.28 7.33 2.40
C ASP A 12 11.16 8.74 3.02
N LYS A 13 10.78 9.71 2.20
CA LYS A 13 10.59 11.08 2.63
C LYS A 13 9.30 11.15 3.43
N PRO A 14 9.35 11.58 4.71
CA PRO A 14 8.15 11.72 5.50
C PRO A 14 7.22 12.75 4.85
N VAL A 15 5.99 12.35 4.57
CA VAL A 15 4.94 13.24 4.06
C VAL A 15 4.19 13.83 5.25
N LYS A 16 4.14 15.16 5.35
CA LYS A 16 3.37 15.85 6.38
C LYS A 16 1.90 15.89 5.97
N VAL A 17 1.04 15.37 6.84
CA VAL A 17 -0.43 15.39 6.67
C VAL A 17 -1.04 16.15 7.83
N THR A 18 -2.00 17.04 7.54
CA THR A 18 -2.83 17.70 8.55
C THR A 18 -4.17 16.96 8.63
N VAL A 19 -4.58 16.56 9.83
CA VAL A 19 -5.82 15.81 10.06
C VAL A 19 -6.65 16.55 11.10
N GLU A 20 -7.93 16.76 10.80
CA GLU A 20 -8.90 17.27 11.77
C GLU A 20 -9.62 16.08 12.43
N LEU A 21 -9.64 16.07 13.76
CA LEU A 21 -10.29 15.03 14.54
C LEU A 21 -11.51 15.61 15.27
N PRO A 22 -12.66 14.90 15.28
CA PRO A 22 -13.75 15.25 16.17
C PRO A 22 -13.27 15.32 17.63
N ALA A 23 -13.75 16.29 18.40
CA ALA A 23 -13.32 16.50 19.79
C ALA A 23 -13.53 15.25 20.68
N LYS A 24 -14.55 14.44 20.40
CA LYS A 24 -14.73 13.15 21.08
C LYS A 24 -13.59 12.18 20.78
N LEU A 25 -13.22 12.01 19.50
CA LEU A 25 -12.16 11.12 19.08
C LEU A 25 -10.80 11.54 19.64
N HIS A 26 -10.51 12.85 19.66
CA HIS A 26 -9.29 13.35 20.29
C HIS A 26 -9.22 12.98 21.79
N ARG A 27 -10.32 13.15 22.54
CA ARG A 27 -10.39 12.76 23.95
C ARG A 27 -10.18 11.25 24.14
N ASP A 28 -10.82 10.44 23.30
CA ASP A 28 -10.66 8.98 23.32
C ASP A 28 -9.20 8.59 23.02
N LEU A 29 -8.52 9.27 22.08
CA LEU A 29 -7.11 9.05 21.76
C LEU A 29 -6.18 9.41 22.92
N VAL A 30 -6.44 10.52 23.63
CA VAL A 30 -5.69 10.90 24.84
C VAL A 30 -5.83 9.83 25.93
N ALA A 31 -7.06 9.37 26.19
CA ALA A 31 -7.31 8.32 27.18
C ALA A 31 -6.62 7.00 26.78
N TYR A 32 -6.70 6.63 25.51
CA TYR A 32 -6.03 5.44 24.99
C TYR A 32 -4.50 5.50 25.18
N ALA A 33 -3.88 6.65 24.91
CA ALA A 33 -2.45 6.86 25.11
C ALA A 33 -2.03 6.71 26.58
N GLN A 34 -2.87 7.14 27.53
CA GLN A 34 -2.62 6.98 28.96
C GLN A 34 -2.65 5.51 29.38
N VAL A 35 -3.66 4.76 28.94
CA VAL A 35 -3.78 3.32 29.24
C VAL A 35 -2.59 2.56 28.66
N LEU A 36 -2.29 2.77 27.38
CA LEU A 36 -1.21 2.07 26.70
C LEU A 36 0.17 2.40 27.29
N GLY A 37 0.39 3.67 27.67
CA GLY A 37 1.64 4.10 28.31
C GLY A 37 1.80 3.53 29.72
N GLY A 38 0.70 3.35 30.45
CA GLY A 38 0.69 2.66 31.74
C GLY A 38 1.04 1.17 31.63
N GLU A 39 0.53 0.48 30.61
CA GLU A 39 0.81 -0.94 30.37
C GLU A 39 2.26 -1.21 29.93
N THR A 40 2.83 -0.32 29.11
CA THR A 40 4.18 -0.47 28.55
C THR A 40 5.27 0.13 29.43
N GLY A 41 4.91 0.87 30.48
CA GLY A 41 5.85 1.62 31.32
C GLY A 41 6.53 2.78 30.59
N ASN A 42 6.07 3.11 29.38
CA ASN A 42 6.64 4.17 28.56
C ASN A 42 5.56 5.24 28.27
N PRO A 43 5.60 6.38 28.97
CA PRO A 43 4.55 7.39 28.86
C PRO A 43 4.50 7.97 27.44
N ILE A 44 3.31 7.93 26.83
CA ILE A 44 3.07 8.51 25.50
C ILE A 44 2.75 10.00 25.70
N THR A 45 3.74 10.85 25.47
CA THR A 45 3.64 12.31 25.70
C THR A 45 2.77 13.03 24.66
N ASP A 46 2.71 12.48 23.44
CA ASP A 46 1.95 13.04 22.32
C ASP A 46 1.04 11.95 21.71
N PRO A 47 -0.26 11.93 22.07
CA PRO A 47 -1.21 10.94 21.58
C PRO A 47 -1.35 10.94 20.04
N VAL A 48 -1.07 12.06 19.37
CA VAL A 48 -1.19 12.19 17.91
C VAL A 48 -0.15 11.32 17.20
N ARG A 49 0.99 11.03 17.85
CA ARG A 49 2.02 10.13 17.31
C ARG A 49 1.56 8.69 17.18
N LEU A 50 0.45 8.31 17.83
CA LEU A 50 -0.14 6.98 17.68
C LEU A 50 -0.86 6.80 16.34
N ILE A 51 -1.28 7.89 15.69
CA ILE A 51 -2.07 7.83 14.46
C ILE A 51 -1.32 7.09 13.35
N ALA A 52 -0.05 7.45 13.11
CA ALA A 52 0.77 6.83 12.07
C ALA A 52 0.94 5.31 12.26
N PRO A 53 1.45 4.80 13.40
CA PRO A 53 1.60 3.36 13.61
C PRO A 53 0.26 2.61 13.68
N MET A 54 -0.82 3.25 14.15
CA MET A 54 -2.16 2.66 14.07
C MET A 54 -2.64 2.50 12.63
N LEU A 55 -2.47 3.52 11.79
CA LEU A 55 -2.82 3.46 10.37
C LEU A 55 -1.98 2.44 9.61
N GLU A 56 -0.68 2.36 9.89
CA GLU A 56 0.21 1.36 9.31
C GLU A 56 -0.29 -0.05 9.63
N ARG A 57 -0.57 -0.33 10.91
CA ARG A 57 -1.09 -1.63 11.34
C ARG A 57 -2.47 -1.93 10.76
N PHE A 58 -3.34 -0.93 10.66
CA PHE A 58 -4.64 -1.07 10.04
C PHE A 58 -4.52 -1.49 8.57
N ILE A 59 -3.72 -0.77 7.77
CA ILE A 59 -3.48 -1.07 6.36
C ILE A 59 -2.82 -2.44 6.18
N ALA A 60 -1.82 -2.77 7.01
CA ALA A 60 -1.11 -4.04 6.92
C ALA A 60 -2.01 -5.26 7.22
N THR A 61 -3.06 -5.09 8.01
CA THR A 61 -3.96 -6.19 8.42
C THR A 61 -5.26 -6.25 7.61
N ASP A 62 -5.56 -5.23 6.81
CA ASP A 62 -6.73 -5.22 5.94
C ASP A 62 -6.57 -6.23 4.78
N ARG A 63 -7.24 -7.38 4.91
CA ARG A 63 -7.23 -8.44 3.91
C ARG A 63 -7.91 -8.06 2.60
N VAL A 64 -8.92 -7.19 2.64
CA VAL A 64 -9.61 -6.73 1.43
C VAL A 64 -8.66 -5.84 0.63
N PHE A 65 -7.99 -4.93 1.32
CA PHE A 65 -6.94 -4.11 0.73
C PHE A 65 -5.77 -4.97 0.20
N ALA A 66 -5.31 -5.96 0.96
CA ALA A 66 -4.23 -6.85 0.53
C ALA A 66 -4.58 -7.60 -0.76
N LYS A 67 -5.81 -8.09 -0.91
CA LYS A 67 -6.29 -8.73 -2.14
C LYS A 67 -6.34 -7.76 -3.32
N ALA A 68 -6.85 -6.55 -3.11
CA ALA A 68 -6.93 -5.54 -4.16
C ALA A 68 -5.53 -5.10 -4.66
N ARG A 69 -4.55 -5.00 -3.76
CA ARG A 69 -3.16 -4.68 -4.10
C ARG A 69 -2.44 -5.81 -4.85
N GLN A 70 -2.83 -7.06 -4.62
CA GLN A 70 -2.28 -8.23 -5.31
C GLN A 70 -2.95 -8.53 -6.65
N ALA A 71 -4.14 -7.98 -6.90
CA ALA A 71 -4.75 -8.07 -8.22
C ALA A 71 -3.74 -7.49 -9.24
N PRO A 72 -3.37 -8.24 -10.29
CA PRO A 72 -2.46 -7.72 -11.29
C PRO A 72 -3.10 -6.44 -11.83
N HIS A 73 -2.43 -5.31 -11.61
CA HIS A 73 -2.74 -4.11 -12.36
C HIS A 73 -2.73 -4.55 -13.82
N PRO A 74 -3.86 -4.44 -14.56
CA PRO A 74 -3.82 -4.72 -15.97
C PRO A 74 -2.83 -3.72 -16.53
N ASP A 75 -1.66 -4.20 -16.92
CA ASP A 75 -0.68 -3.39 -17.62
C ASP A 75 -1.36 -3.00 -18.94
N PRO A 76 -1.75 -1.73 -19.13
CA PRO A 76 -2.45 -1.33 -20.34
C PRO A 76 -1.59 -1.52 -21.59
N ALA A 77 -0.27 -1.74 -21.44
CA ALA A 77 0.65 -1.96 -22.54
C ALA A 77 0.76 -3.43 -23.01
N ARG A 78 0.18 -4.40 -22.28
CA ARG A 78 0.37 -5.84 -22.60
C ARG A 78 -0.69 -6.42 -23.55
N GLY A 79 -1.70 -5.64 -23.94
CA GLY A 79 -2.80 -6.08 -24.80
C GLY A 79 -2.54 -6.07 -26.31
N MET A 80 -1.41 -5.54 -26.79
CA MET A 80 -1.20 -5.29 -28.23
C MET A 80 -0.42 -6.37 -29.01
N THR A 81 0.05 -7.46 -28.41
CA THR A 81 0.87 -8.47 -29.12
C THR A 81 0.26 -9.86 -29.08
N SER A 82 -0.91 -10.03 -29.69
CA SER A 82 -1.31 -11.36 -30.19
C SER A 82 -2.35 -11.24 -31.32
N GLY A 83 -1.97 -10.51 -32.38
CA GLY A 83 -2.59 -10.66 -33.70
C GLY A 83 -1.84 -11.75 -34.45
N VAL A 84 -2.41 -12.94 -34.45
CA VAL A 84 -1.97 -14.12 -35.21
C VAL A 84 -1.65 -13.75 -36.67
N LEU A 85 -0.39 -13.97 -37.08
CA LEU A 85 -0.01 -14.10 -38.47
C LEU A 85 -0.69 -15.36 -39.01
N LYS A 86 -1.85 -15.20 -39.65
CA LYS A 86 -2.43 -16.27 -40.47
C LYS A 86 -1.75 -16.20 -41.83
N SER A 87 -0.71 -17.01 -42.00
CA SER A 87 -0.12 -17.33 -43.29
C SER A 87 -1.16 -18.07 -44.15
N GLU A 88 -1.61 -17.42 -45.23
CA GLU A 88 -2.28 -18.11 -46.34
C GLU A 88 -1.26 -18.93 -47.14
N PRO A 89 -1.55 -20.19 -47.49
CA PRO A 89 -0.68 -20.95 -48.37
C PRO A 89 -0.96 -20.61 -49.83
N SER A 90 0.13 -20.45 -50.59
CA SER A 90 0.15 -20.44 -52.04
C SER A 90 -0.61 -21.61 -52.63
N ILE A 91 -1.45 -21.34 -53.63
CA ILE A 91 -1.84 -22.30 -54.64
C ILE A 91 -1.47 -21.70 -56.00
N GLU A 92 -0.34 -22.16 -56.50
CA GLU A 92 -0.03 -22.30 -57.93
C GLU A 92 -1.20 -23.00 -58.63
N GLN A 93 -1.59 -22.58 -59.84
CA GLN A 93 -1.87 -23.43 -61.02
C GLN A 93 -2.47 -22.58 -62.16
N GLY A 94 -1.91 -22.70 -63.36
CA GLY A 94 -2.56 -22.34 -64.64
C GLY A 94 -1.74 -21.47 -65.56
#